data_AF-A0A8C6XFN5-F1
#
_entry.id   AF-A0A8C6XFN5-F1
#
_cell.length_a   1.000
_cell.length_b   1.000
_cell.length_c   1.000
_cell.angle_alpha   90.00
_cell.angle_beta   90.00
_cell.angle_gamma   90.00
#
_symmetry.space_group_name_H-M   'P 1'
#
loop_
_entity.id
_entity.type
_entity.pdbx_description
1 polymer ?
#
loop_
_entity_poly.entity_id
_entity_poly.type
_entity_poly.pdbx_seq_one_letter_code
_entity_poly.pdbx_strand_id
1 'polypeptide(L)'
;MQLAEFMYGLATATEVAYYAYIYSVVSADYYQKVTGYCRSITLVASTMGSLLGQLLVSLGQVPYFYLNVITLASVSMAFISSFFLPMPQKSLFFHRKSSPELFTGSAEKVTAQISNQTTNQQDKEMTISVARPQDLPKCEPSKIKIQSHFLSIIKQLCMDLKECYTTKKLLYWSMWWALATAGFNQILNYVQVLWDDKAPSHSSEVYNGAVEAIATFLSSIASLAVGYVKLNWDLTGELALGIFSALDATSLIVMHFIQNIWVCYASYLVFKACYMLLITIAT
;
A
#
# COMPACT_ATOMS: atom_id res chain seq x y z
N MET A 1 15.36 -16.53 17.43
CA MET A 1 14.12 -16.72 16.64
C MET A 1 13.09 -15.64 16.94
N GLN A 2 12.59 -15.48 18.17
CA GLN A 2 11.55 -14.48 18.51
C GLN A 2 11.88 -13.02 18.12
N LEU A 3 13.12 -12.56 18.33
CA LEU A 3 13.53 -11.20 17.92
C LEU A 3 13.46 -11.01 16.39
N ALA A 4 13.81 -12.04 15.62
CA ALA A 4 13.77 -11.97 14.16
C ALA A 4 12.33 -11.88 13.65
N GLU A 5 11.41 -12.64 14.25
CA GLU A 5 9.97 -12.57 13.95
C GLU A 5 9.37 -11.21 14.30
N PHE A 6 9.76 -10.63 15.45
CA PHE A 6 9.37 -9.27 15.82
C PHE A 6 9.84 -8.23 14.80
N MET A 7 11.11 -8.31 14.39
CA MET A 7 11.66 -7.39 13.38
C MET A 7 11.02 -7.61 12.01
N TYR A 8 10.69 -8.85 11.64
CA TYR A 8 9.96 -9.17 10.41
C TYR A 8 8.56 -8.57 10.42
N GLY A 9 7.83 -8.67 11.55
CA GLY A 9 6.53 -8.03 11.72
C GLY A 9 6.62 -6.50 11.63
N LEU A 10 7.63 -5.90 12.28
CA LEU A 10 7.89 -4.46 12.19
C LEU A 10 8.19 -4.02 10.76
N ALA A 11 9.06 -4.75 10.04
CA ALA A 11 9.38 -4.48 8.64
C ALA A 11 8.14 -4.59 7.75
N THR A 12 7.33 -5.62 7.92
CA THR A 12 6.08 -5.81 7.16
C THR A 12 5.09 -4.67 7.41
N ALA A 13 4.99 -4.16 8.64
CA ALA A 13 4.14 -3.02 8.96
C ALA A 13 4.55 -1.73 8.22
N THR A 14 5.82 -1.58 7.86
CA THR A 14 6.28 -0.41 7.07
C THR A 14 5.72 -0.38 5.65
N GLU A 15 5.29 -1.52 5.10
CA GLU A 15 4.65 -1.58 3.78
C GLU A 15 3.36 -0.74 3.75
N VAL A 16 2.56 -0.79 4.81
CA VAL A 16 1.34 0.02 4.93
C VAL A 16 1.67 1.51 4.95
N ALA A 17 2.73 1.91 5.66
CA ALA A 17 3.20 3.29 5.70
C ALA A 17 3.74 3.75 4.33
N TYR A 18 4.42 2.86 3.60
CA TYR A 18 4.91 3.11 2.25
C TYR A 18 3.77 3.37 1.26
N TYR A 19 2.71 2.55 1.24
CA TYR A 19 1.54 2.81 0.39
C TYR A 19 0.81 4.09 0.78
N ALA A 20 0.65 4.35 2.09
CA ALA A 20 0.03 5.60 2.56
C ALA A 20 0.81 6.84 2.09
N TYR A 21 2.15 6.78 2.10
CA TYR A 21 3.00 7.83 1.54
C TYR A 21 2.75 8.02 0.04
N ILE A 22 2.80 6.95 -0.75
CA ILE A 22 2.59 7.03 -2.20
C ILE A 22 1.24 7.66 -2.55
N TYR A 23 0.17 7.23 -1.91
CA TYR A 23 -1.17 7.77 -2.15
C TYR A 23 -1.32 9.24 -1.72
N SER A 24 -0.48 9.73 -0.82
CA SER A 24 -0.47 11.16 -0.46
C SER A 24 0.21 12.06 -1.50
N VAL A 25 1.05 11.49 -2.37
CA VAL A 25 1.82 12.24 -3.40
C VAL A 25 1.18 12.11 -4.79
N VAL A 26 0.44 11.04 -5.05
CA VAL A 26 -0.18 10.72 -6.33
C VAL A 26 -1.68 11.01 -6.30
N SER A 27 -2.31 11.34 -7.44
CA SER A 27 -3.77 11.49 -7.51
C SER A 27 -4.50 10.14 -7.53
N ALA A 28 -5.75 10.14 -7.05
CA ALA A 28 -6.59 8.94 -6.95
C ALA A 28 -6.75 8.17 -8.28
N ASP A 29 -6.75 8.88 -9.41
CA ASP A 29 -6.87 8.28 -10.75
C ASP A 29 -5.76 7.29 -11.09
N TYR A 30 -4.59 7.41 -10.43
CA TYR A 30 -3.44 6.56 -10.67
C TYR A 30 -3.17 5.54 -9.56
N TYR A 31 -4.00 5.44 -8.52
CA TYR A 31 -3.76 4.53 -7.38
C TYR A 31 -3.52 3.10 -7.84
N GLN A 32 -4.46 2.52 -8.58
CA GLN A 32 -4.34 1.14 -9.10
C GLN A 32 -3.08 0.94 -9.96
N LYS A 33 -2.68 1.95 -10.72
CA LYS A 33 -1.49 1.90 -11.57
C LYS A 33 -0.20 1.89 -10.75
N VAL A 34 -0.10 2.75 -9.75
CA VAL A 34 1.08 2.82 -8.88
C VAL A 34 1.14 1.59 -7.97
N THR A 35 0.02 1.13 -7.43
CA THR A 35 -0.05 -0.11 -6.64
C THR A 35 0.39 -1.32 -7.46
N GLY A 36 -0.08 -1.42 -8.70
CA GLY A 36 0.37 -2.45 -9.65
C GLY A 36 1.87 -2.40 -9.90
N TYR A 37 2.46 -1.21 -10.08
CA TYR A 37 3.92 -1.05 -10.22
C TYR A 37 4.67 -1.49 -8.96
N CYS A 38 4.27 -1.00 -7.78
CA CYS A 38 4.94 -1.30 -6.51
C CYS A 38 4.91 -2.80 -6.19
N ARG A 39 3.77 -3.46 -6.37
CA ARG A 39 3.67 -4.91 -6.15
C ARG A 39 4.43 -5.72 -7.20
N SER A 40 4.27 -5.36 -8.47
CA SER A 40 4.98 -6.05 -9.56
C SER A 40 6.50 -5.97 -9.38
N ILE A 41 7.05 -4.78 -9.12
CA ILE A 41 8.51 -4.64 -8.97
C ILE A 41 9.05 -5.36 -7.74
N THR A 42 8.29 -5.40 -6.64
CA THR A 42 8.67 -6.16 -5.44
C THR A 42 8.73 -7.66 -5.73
N LEU A 43 7.75 -8.19 -6.47
CA LEU A 43 7.72 -9.61 -6.86
C LEU A 43 8.83 -9.97 -7.86
N VAL A 44 9.09 -9.10 -8.85
CA VAL A 44 10.20 -9.26 -9.79
C VAL A 44 11.54 -9.23 -9.05
N ALA A 45 11.74 -8.24 -8.18
CA ALA A 45 12.97 -8.10 -7.39
C ALA A 45 13.18 -9.28 -6.46
N SER A 46 12.12 -9.80 -5.82
CA SER A 46 12.18 -11.02 -5.01
C SER A 46 12.61 -12.23 -5.85
N THR A 47 12.02 -12.41 -7.04
CA THR A 47 12.39 -13.50 -7.94
C THR A 47 13.85 -13.38 -8.39
N MET A 48 14.28 -12.19 -8.82
CA MET A 48 15.66 -11.93 -9.23
C MET A 48 16.64 -12.12 -8.07
N GLY A 49 16.28 -11.68 -6.86
CA GLY A 49 17.08 -11.84 -5.65
C GLY A 49 17.26 -13.31 -5.28
N SER A 50 16.19 -14.11 -5.33
CA SER A 50 16.25 -15.55 -5.07
C SER A 50 17.09 -16.28 -6.13
N LEU A 51 16.93 -15.95 -7.41
CA LEU A 51 17.74 -16.52 -8.49
C LEU A 51 19.22 -16.16 -8.33
N LEU A 52 19.52 -14.89 -8.07
CA LEU A 52 20.89 -14.43 -7.85
C LEU A 52 21.51 -15.10 -6.61
N GLY A 53 20.76 -15.17 -5.51
CA GLY A 53 21.19 -15.86 -4.30
C GLY A 53 21.51 -17.33 -4.55
N GLN A 54 20.63 -18.04 -5.26
CA GLN A 54 20.84 -19.44 -5.63
C GLN A 54 22.07 -19.61 -6.54
N LEU A 55 22.27 -18.73 -7.52
CA LEU A 55 23.44 -18.77 -8.41
C LEU A 55 24.74 -18.50 -7.66
N LEU A 56 24.76 -17.53 -6.75
CA LEU A 56 25.94 -17.21 -5.93
C LEU A 56 26.35 -18.37 -5.04
N VAL A 57 25.39 -19.08 -4.44
CA VAL A 57 25.67 -20.25 -3.59
C VAL A 57 26.11 -21.44 -4.43
N SER A 58 25.40 -21.75 -5.52
CA SER A 58 25.63 -22.96 -6.30
C SER A 58 26.84 -22.88 -7.23
N LEU A 59 27.01 -21.78 -7.97
CA LEU A 59 28.10 -21.60 -8.94
C LEU A 59 29.27 -20.83 -8.33
N GLY A 60 28.96 -19.81 -7.54
CA GLY A 60 29.98 -18.93 -6.94
C GLY A 60 30.58 -19.47 -5.65
N GLN A 61 30.02 -20.55 -5.08
CA GLN A 61 30.39 -21.10 -3.77
C GLN A 61 30.44 -20.04 -2.67
N VAL A 62 29.63 -18.98 -2.80
CA VAL A 62 29.63 -17.85 -1.89
C VAL A 62 29.01 -18.26 -0.56
N PRO A 63 29.70 -18.10 0.58
CA PRO A 63 29.13 -18.41 1.88
C PRO A 63 27.91 -17.55 2.21
N TYR A 64 26.94 -18.11 2.94
CA TYR A 64 25.72 -17.41 3.40
C TYR A 64 25.99 -16.09 4.14
N PHE A 65 27.16 -15.97 4.78
CA PHE A 65 27.58 -14.72 5.41
C PHE A 65 27.62 -13.55 4.40
N TYR A 66 28.20 -13.74 3.22
CA TYR A 66 28.31 -12.69 2.21
C TYR A 66 26.97 -12.35 1.56
N LEU A 67 26.05 -13.32 1.44
CA LEU A 67 24.67 -13.05 1.02
C LEU A 67 23.96 -12.08 1.99
N ASN A 68 24.16 -12.26 3.29
CA ASN A 68 23.63 -11.33 4.30
C ASN A 68 24.28 -9.95 4.19
N VAL A 69 25.58 -9.87 3.92
CA VAL A 69 26.30 -8.60 3.69
C VAL A 69 25.74 -7.86 2.47
N ILE A 70 25.51 -8.56 1.35
CA ILE A 70 24.91 -7.99 0.14
C ILE A 70 23.50 -7.45 0.44
N THR A 71 22.69 -8.22 1.17
CA THR A 71 21.33 -7.81 1.55
C THR A 71 21.36 -6.55 2.44
N LEU A 72 22.27 -6.51 3.42
CA LEU A 72 22.46 -5.35 4.29
C LEU A 72 22.89 -4.11 3.51
N ALA A 73 23.81 -4.26 2.56
CA ALA A 73 24.22 -3.17 1.68
C ALA A 73 23.07 -2.65 0.83
N SER A 74 22.24 -3.55 0.26
CA SER A 74 21.06 -3.19 -0.52
C SER A 74 20.04 -2.39 0.29
N VAL A 75 19.72 -2.85 1.51
CA VAL A 75 18.78 -2.14 2.41
C VAL A 75 19.34 -0.78 2.85
N SER A 76 20.65 -0.69 3.09
CA SER A 76 21.33 0.56 3.46
C SER A 76 21.29 1.58 2.32
N MET A 77 21.52 1.15 1.08
CA MET A 77 21.37 2.01 -0.11
C MET A 77 19.92 2.47 -0.30
N ALA A 78 18.95 1.57 -0.11
CA ALA A 78 17.53 1.92 -0.17
C ALA A 78 17.16 2.97 0.90
N PHE A 79 17.66 2.82 2.13
CA PHE A 79 17.48 3.80 3.20
C PHE A 79 18.04 5.17 2.83
N ILE A 80 19.26 5.23 2.29
CA ILE A 80 19.87 6.49 1.81
C ILE A 80 19.03 7.11 0.70
N SER A 81 18.52 6.30 -0.24
CA SER A 81 17.69 6.79 -1.35
C SER A 81 16.37 7.41 -0.88
N SER A 82 15.84 6.98 0.28
CA SER A 82 14.58 7.49 0.82
C SER A 82 14.64 8.97 1.21
N PHE A 83 15.82 9.51 1.54
CA PHE A 83 15.99 10.94 1.84
C PHE A 83 15.77 11.86 0.64
N PHE A 84 15.83 11.32 -0.58
CA PHE A 84 15.61 12.07 -1.81
C PHE A 84 14.14 12.05 -2.27
N LEU A 85 13.26 11.36 -1.54
CA LEU A 85 11.84 11.31 -1.86
C LEU A 85 11.14 12.64 -1.54
N PRO A 86 10.18 13.07 -2.37
CA PRO A 86 9.47 14.33 -2.15
C PRO A 86 8.64 14.27 -0.88
N MET A 87 8.67 15.33 -0.07
CA MET A 87 7.79 15.46 1.09
C MET A 87 6.35 15.69 0.64
N PRO A 88 5.36 14.97 1.22
CA PRO A 88 3.97 15.10 0.83
C PRO A 88 3.45 16.49 1.23
N GLN A 89 3.09 17.31 0.25
CA GLN A 89 2.67 18.69 0.46
C GLN A 89 1.22 18.82 0.95
N LYS A 90 0.43 17.75 0.85
CA LYS A 90 -0.98 17.71 1.27
C LYS A 90 -1.24 16.43 2.06
N SER A 91 -1.65 16.57 3.32
CA SER A 91 -2.28 15.45 4.01
C SER A 91 -3.69 15.27 3.46
N LEU A 92 -3.97 14.08 2.93
CA LEU A 92 -5.29 13.61 2.51
C LEU A 92 -6.37 13.81 3.58
N PHE A 93 -5.99 13.75 4.86
CA PHE A 93 -6.89 13.87 6.01
C PHE A 93 -7.00 15.30 6.57
N PHE A 94 -5.92 16.09 6.55
CA PHE A 94 -5.90 17.41 7.23
C PHE A 94 -6.33 18.59 6.35
N HIS A 95 -6.50 18.41 5.04
CA HIS A 95 -6.87 19.49 4.11
C HIS A 95 -8.15 19.21 3.31
N ARG A 96 -9.18 18.67 3.97
CA ARG A 96 -10.54 18.76 3.42
C ARG A 96 -11.00 20.20 3.58
N LYS A 97 -10.80 21.03 2.54
CA LYS A 97 -11.45 22.34 2.47
C LYS A 97 -12.95 22.11 2.64
N SER A 98 -13.51 22.70 3.69
CA SER A 98 -14.93 23.00 3.80
C SER A 98 -15.30 23.94 2.65
N SER A 99 -15.66 23.39 1.49
CA SER A 99 -16.44 24.11 0.50
C SER A 99 -17.89 23.65 0.62
N PRO A 100 -18.76 24.42 1.29
CA PRO A 100 -20.16 24.41 0.95
C PRO A 100 -20.34 25.15 -0.39
N GLU A 101 -21.18 24.57 -1.26
CA GLU A 101 -21.75 25.17 -2.49
C GLU A 101 -20.75 25.29 -3.67
N LEU A 102 -21.06 24.82 -4.89
CA LEU A 102 -22.21 25.21 -5.68
C LEU A 102 -22.44 24.17 -6.81
N PHE A 103 -23.35 23.21 -6.62
CA PHE A 103 -24.04 22.57 -7.74
C PHE A 103 -25.36 23.32 -7.96
N THR A 104 -25.31 24.47 -8.63
CA THR A 104 -26.49 25.01 -9.31
C THR A 104 -26.41 24.60 -10.78
N GLY A 105 -27.19 23.58 -11.11
CA GLY A 105 -27.58 23.30 -12.48
C GLY A 105 -28.53 24.38 -12.97
N SER A 106 -28.13 25.06 -14.05
CA SER A 106 -28.91 25.47 -15.23
C SER A 106 -30.36 25.95 -15.03
N ALA A 107 -30.60 27.25 -15.23
CA ALA A 107 -31.75 27.75 -15.99
C ALA A 107 -31.54 29.20 -16.48
N GLU A 108 -31.52 29.35 -17.81
CA GLU A 108 -32.05 30.44 -18.63
C GLU A 108 -31.64 31.93 -18.47
N LYS A 109 -31.11 32.43 -19.61
CA LYS A 109 -31.49 33.66 -20.34
C LYS A 109 -31.42 35.01 -19.61
N VAL A 110 -30.56 35.90 -20.12
CA VAL A 110 -30.90 37.05 -20.98
C VAL A 110 -29.71 38.03 -20.96
N THR A 111 -29.17 38.28 -22.15
CA THR A 111 -28.28 39.40 -22.46
C THR A 111 -29.09 40.70 -22.54
N ALA A 112 -28.67 41.78 -21.86
CA ALA A 112 -28.61 43.17 -22.36
C ALA A 112 -28.66 44.23 -21.23
N GLN A 113 -28.08 45.40 -21.56
CA GLN A 113 -28.17 46.73 -20.92
C GLN A 113 -27.16 46.96 -19.76
N ILE A 114 -26.06 47.70 -19.93
CA ILE A 114 -25.90 49.14 -20.23
C ILE A 114 -26.85 50.03 -19.40
N SER A 115 -26.31 50.63 -18.33
CA SER A 115 -26.43 52.08 -18.08
C SER A 115 -25.66 52.49 -16.81
N ASN A 116 -24.65 53.34 -17.03
CA ASN A 116 -24.30 54.57 -16.30
C ASN A 116 -24.85 54.74 -14.87
N GLN A 117 -23.98 55.06 -13.91
CA GLN A 117 -23.75 56.47 -13.51
C GLN A 117 -22.72 56.59 -12.37
N THR A 118 -21.92 57.63 -12.56
CA THR A 118 -20.88 58.27 -11.76
C THR A 118 -21.40 58.80 -10.42
N THR A 119 -20.49 59.03 -9.45
CA THR A 119 -20.24 60.34 -8.79
C THR A 119 -19.97 60.25 -7.27
N ASN A 120 -18.74 60.66 -6.88
CA ASN A 120 -18.33 61.38 -5.65
C ASN A 120 -18.52 60.68 -4.28
N GLN A 121 -17.74 60.90 -3.22
CA GLN A 121 -16.71 61.87 -2.87
C GLN A 121 -16.05 61.42 -1.54
N GLN A 122 -14.88 62.00 -1.26
CA GLN A 122 -14.34 62.40 0.05
C GLN A 122 -13.32 61.50 0.79
N ASP A 123 -12.11 62.06 0.75
CA ASP A 123 -10.95 61.87 1.59
C ASP A 123 -11.21 61.88 3.10
N LYS A 124 -10.40 61.09 3.82
CA LYS A 124 -9.82 61.47 5.12
C LYS A 124 -8.59 60.61 5.44
N GLU A 125 -7.40 61.17 5.24
CA GLU A 125 -6.17 60.76 5.90
C GLU A 125 -6.13 61.32 7.34
N MET A 126 -5.63 60.54 8.30
CA MET A 126 -4.87 61.10 9.44
C MET A 126 -3.85 60.08 9.99
N THR A 127 -2.67 60.63 10.23
CA THR A 127 -1.34 60.06 10.40
C THR A 127 -1.02 59.56 11.82
N ILE A 128 -0.35 58.41 11.89
CA ILE A 128 0.74 57.92 12.79
C ILE A 128 0.80 58.42 14.24
N SER A 129 0.86 57.48 15.19
CA SER A 129 1.68 57.63 16.41
C SER A 129 2.45 56.34 16.74
N VAL A 130 3.76 56.49 16.89
CA VAL A 130 4.74 55.47 17.30
C VAL A 130 5.01 55.65 18.80
N ALA A 131 4.90 54.57 19.58
CA ALA A 131 5.54 54.45 20.89
C ALA A 131 5.86 52.97 21.19
N ARG A 132 7.06 52.71 21.72
CA ARG A 132 7.63 51.42 22.20
C ARG A 132 8.54 51.78 23.41
N PRO A 133 9.03 50.87 24.29
CA PRO A 133 8.69 49.49 24.70
C PRO A 133 8.46 49.31 26.23
N GLN A 134 7.77 48.25 26.65
CA GLN A 134 7.85 47.50 27.93
C GLN A 134 6.55 46.64 27.99
N ASP A 135 6.49 45.31 28.13
CA ASP A 135 7.28 44.35 28.90
C ASP A 135 7.35 42.98 28.17
N LEU A 136 8.44 42.24 28.37
CA LEU A 136 8.54 40.82 28.01
C LEU A 136 7.78 39.95 29.03
N PRO A 137 6.90 39.03 28.60
CA PRO A 137 6.64 37.82 29.37
C PRO A 137 7.68 36.75 28.99
N LYS A 138 8.40 36.30 30.01
CA LYS A 138 9.37 35.21 30.01
C LYS A 138 8.82 33.96 29.27
N CYS A 139 9.65 33.40 28.40
CA CYS A 139 9.42 32.10 27.78
C CYS A 139 9.99 31.01 28.69
N GLU A 140 9.15 30.11 29.19
CA GLU A 140 9.53 28.84 29.85
C GLU A 140 8.46 27.76 29.53
N PRO A 141 8.79 26.45 29.61
CA PRO A 141 9.04 25.65 28.42
C PRO A 141 7.84 24.82 27.89
N SER A 142 7.93 24.59 26.59
CA SER A 142 7.01 23.98 25.61
C SER A 142 6.52 22.53 25.84
N LYS A 143 6.62 21.92 27.03
CA LYS A 143 6.22 20.50 27.21
C LYS A 143 4.70 20.27 27.25
N ILE A 144 3.94 21.16 27.87
CA ILE A 144 2.47 21.02 28.04
C ILE A 144 1.72 21.23 26.72
N LYS A 145 2.25 22.07 25.83
CA LYS A 145 1.63 22.39 24.52
C LYS A 145 1.81 21.26 23.49
N ILE A 146 2.88 20.47 23.62
CA ILE A 146 3.15 19.31 22.75
C ILE A 146 2.23 18.14 23.11
N GLN A 147 1.98 17.90 24.40
CA GLN A 147 1.12 16.80 24.85
C GLN A 147 -0.34 17.01 24.46
N SER A 148 -0.86 18.24 24.56
CA SER A 148 -2.22 18.57 24.11
C SER A 148 -2.38 18.48 22.59
N HIS A 149 -1.34 18.86 21.83
CA HIS A 149 -1.31 18.71 20.37
C HIS A 149 -1.27 17.24 19.94
N PHE A 150 -0.45 16.42 20.61
CA PHE A 150 -0.37 14.97 20.34
C PHE A 150 -1.68 14.24 20.67
N LEU A 151 -2.31 14.53 21.82
CA LEU A 151 -3.63 13.99 22.14
C LEU A 151 -4.69 14.42 21.11
N SER A 152 -4.60 15.66 20.61
CA SER A 152 -5.50 16.14 19.57
C SER A 152 -5.33 15.38 18.26
N ILE A 153 -4.09 15.05 17.87
CA ILE A 153 -3.81 14.23 16.68
C ILE A 153 -4.35 12.81 16.87
N ILE A 154 -4.12 12.18 18.03
CA ILE A 154 -4.67 10.85 18.33
C ILE A 154 -6.20 10.88 18.29
N LYS A 155 -6.81 11.90 18.89
CA LYS A 155 -8.27 12.06 18.87
C LYS A 155 -8.80 12.20 17.45
N GLN A 156 -8.13 13.01 16.61
CA GLN A 156 -8.49 13.15 15.21
C GLN A 156 -8.36 11.82 14.46
N LEU A 157 -7.24 11.10 14.64
CA LEU A 157 -7.03 9.78 14.04
C LEU A 157 -8.12 8.78 14.46
N CYS A 158 -8.54 8.79 15.74
CA CYS A 158 -9.62 7.93 16.21
C CYS A 158 -10.98 8.31 15.59
N MET A 159 -11.23 9.62 15.37
CA MET A 159 -12.44 10.08 14.70
C MET A 159 -12.45 9.69 13.23
N ASP A 160 -11.33 9.91 12.53
CA ASP A 160 -11.15 9.53 11.13
C ASP A 160 -11.29 8.01 10.95
N LEU A 161 -10.69 7.22 11.86
CA LEU A 161 -10.81 5.76 11.86
C LEU A 161 -12.27 5.33 12.06
N LYS A 162 -12.99 5.94 13.01
CA LYS A 162 -14.41 5.67 13.22
C LYS A 162 -15.23 6.01 11.97
N GLU A 163 -14.98 7.15 11.34
CA GLU A 163 -15.68 7.57 10.12
C GLU A 163 -15.41 6.61 8.96
N CYS A 164 -14.14 6.25 8.73
CA CYS A 164 -13.72 5.29 7.71
C CYS A 164 -14.45 3.95 7.86
N TYR A 165 -14.42 3.34 9.05
CA TYR A 165 -15.04 2.03 9.28
C TYR A 165 -16.56 2.06 9.46
N THR A 166 -17.18 3.25 9.48
CA THR A 166 -18.64 3.37 9.37
C THR A 166 -19.11 3.03 7.94
N THR A 167 -18.23 3.16 6.94
CA THR A 167 -18.53 2.78 5.56
C THR A 167 -18.42 1.25 5.40
N LYS A 168 -19.57 0.59 5.14
CA LYS A 168 -19.64 -0.88 4.98
C LYS A 168 -18.65 -1.43 3.96
N LYS A 169 -18.51 -0.73 2.82
CA LYS A 169 -17.56 -1.11 1.76
C LYS A 169 -16.14 -1.21 2.33
N LEU A 170 -15.65 -0.17 2.98
CA LEU A 170 -14.29 -0.16 3.53
C LEU A 170 -14.10 -1.26 4.58
N LEU A 171 -15.10 -1.48 5.45
CA LEU A 171 -15.05 -2.56 6.43
C LEU A 171 -14.90 -3.94 5.78
N TYR A 172 -15.66 -4.24 4.72
CA TYR A 172 -15.55 -5.53 4.01
C TYR A 172 -14.18 -5.72 3.36
N TRP A 173 -13.66 -4.69 2.69
CA TRP A 173 -12.34 -4.75 2.06
C TRP A 173 -11.22 -4.89 3.09
N SER A 174 -11.29 -4.18 4.22
CA SER A 174 -10.30 -4.31 5.30
C SER A 174 -10.34 -5.67 5.99
N MET A 175 -11.53 -6.22 6.26
CA MET A 175 -11.65 -7.57 6.82
C MET A 175 -11.12 -8.63 5.86
N TRP A 176 -11.48 -8.53 4.58
CA TRP A 176 -10.94 -9.42 3.55
C TRP A 176 -9.42 -9.30 3.46
N TRP A 177 -8.87 -8.09 3.41
CA TRP A 177 -7.43 -7.85 3.31
C TRP A 177 -6.68 -8.49 4.49
N ALA A 178 -7.18 -8.32 5.72
CA ALA A 178 -6.56 -8.89 6.91
C ALA A 178 -6.61 -10.43 6.91
N LEU A 179 -7.78 -11.02 6.61
CA LEU A 179 -7.95 -12.48 6.58
C LEU A 179 -7.16 -13.12 5.43
N ALA A 180 -7.19 -12.53 4.24
CA ALA A 180 -6.48 -13.02 3.08
C ALA A 180 -4.96 -12.96 3.29
N THR A 181 -4.44 -11.86 3.86
CA THR A 181 -3.01 -11.73 4.16
C THR A 181 -2.56 -12.75 5.20
N ALA A 182 -3.37 -12.98 6.25
CA ALA A 182 -3.09 -14.01 7.25
C ALA A 182 -3.09 -15.42 6.62
N GLY A 183 -4.10 -15.73 5.80
CA GLY A 183 -4.19 -17.00 5.09
C GLY A 183 -3.03 -17.23 4.12
N PHE A 184 -2.63 -16.20 3.37
CA PHE A 184 -1.49 -16.25 2.48
C PHE A 184 -0.18 -16.54 3.23
N ASN A 185 0.06 -15.87 4.35
CA ASN A 185 1.24 -16.13 5.18
C ASN A 185 1.23 -17.57 5.74
N GLN A 186 0.07 -18.08 6.15
CA GLN A 186 -0.08 -19.49 6.56
C GLN A 186 0.35 -20.42 5.42
N ILE A 187 -0.13 -20.18 4.21
CA ILE A 187 0.17 -21.03 3.05
C ILE A 187 1.66 -20.97 2.70
N LEU A 188 2.29 -19.79 2.71
CA LEU A 188 3.72 -19.66 2.47
C LEU A 188 4.57 -20.45 3.49
N ASN A 189 4.17 -20.48 4.76
CA ASN A 189 4.90 -21.20 5.79
C ASN A 189 4.79 -22.73 5.66
N TYR A 190 3.68 -23.24 5.11
CA TYR A 190 3.40 -24.69 5.09
C TYR A 190 3.45 -25.33 3.70
N VAL A 191 3.49 -24.56 2.61
CA VAL A 191 3.45 -25.14 1.25
C VAL A 191 4.64 -26.05 0.94
N GLN A 192 5.84 -25.69 1.41
CA GLN A 192 7.04 -26.52 1.22
C GLN A 192 6.92 -27.86 1.97
N VAL A 193 6.38 -27.83 3.19
CA VAL A 193 6.12 -29.04 3.99
C VAL A 193 5.05 -29.91 3.34
N LEU A 194 3.99 -29.29 2.81
CA LEU A 194 2.96 -30.01 2.06
C LEU A 194 3.55 -30.68 0.82
N TRP A 195 4.40 -30.00 0.05
CA TRP A 195 5.01 -30.60 -1.13
C TRP A 195 5.96 -31.75 -0.79
N ASP A 196 6.72 -31.65 0.30
CA ASP A 196 7.60 -32.74 0.75
C ASP A 196 6.79 -33.97 1.25
N ASP A 197 5.64 -33.77 1.89
CA ASP A 197 4.71 -34.86 2.24
C ASP A 197 4.17 -35.59 1.00
N LYS A 198 3.85 -34.85 -0.07
CA LYS A 198 3.29 -35.40 -1.31
C LYS A 198 4.34 -36.05 -2.21
N ALA A 199 5.54 -35.47 -2.27
CA ALA A 199 6.66 -35.95 -3.06
C ALA A 199 7.97 -35.77 -2.26
N PRO A 200 8.37 -36.78 -1.48
CA PRO A 200 9.56 -36.69 -0.64
C PRO A 200 10.80 -36.33 -1.45
N SER A 201 11.47 -35.25 -1.04
CA SER A 201 12.63 -34.67 -1.73
C SER A 201 13.83 -35.62 -1.86
N HIS A 202 13.89 -36.70 -1.08
CA HIS A 202 14.95 -37.71 -1.13
C HIS A 202 14.77 -38.78 -2.22
N SER A 203 13.56 -38.93 -2.79
CA SER A 203 13.23 -40.03 -3.70
C SER A 203 12.67 -39.60 -5.06
N SER A 204 12.40 -38.30 -5.24
CA SER A 204 11.82 -37.73 -6.46
C SER A 204 12.56 -36.46 -6.88
N GLU A 205 12.60 -36.17 -8.18
CA GLU A 205 13.04 -34.85 -8.67
C GLU A 205 11.97 -33.81 -8.30
N VAL A 206 12.31 -32.92 -7.36
CA VAL A 206 11.40 -31.91 -6.83
C VAL A 206 11.76 -30.53 -7.38
N TYR A 207 10.76 -29.83 -7.93
CA TYR A 207 10.93 -28.56 -8.65
C TYR A 207 10.42 -27.35 -7.84
N ASN A 208 10.29 -27.47 -6.52
CA ASN A 208 9.68 -26.47 -5.63
C ASN A 208 10.21 -25.04 -5.87
N GLY A 209 11.53 -24.88 -5.97
CA GLY A 209 12.14 -23.57 -6.20
C GLY A 209 11.80 -22.96 -7.57
N ALA A 210 11.73 -23.79 -8.62
CA ALA A 210 11.33 -23.34 -9.95
C ALA A 210 9.85 -22.96 -9.99
N VAL A 211 8.98 -23.76 -9.37
CA VAL A 211 7.56 -23.49 -9.23
C VAL A 211 7.32 -22.19 -8.48
N GLU A 212 8.04 -21.97 -7.38
CA GLU A 212 7.95 -20.74 -6.61
C GLU A 212 8.42 -19.51 -7.40
N ALA A 213 9.49 -19.63 -8.17
CA ALA A 213 9.96 -18.56 -9.06
C ALA A 213 8.93 -18.23 -10.15
N ILE A 214 8.38 -19.24 -10.83
CA ILE A 214 7.35 -19.07 -11.86
C ILE A 214 6.09 -18.45 -11.27
N ALA A 215 5.62 -18.94 -10.12
CA ALA A 215 4.43 -18.42 -9.45
C ALA A 215 4.62 -16.95 -9.03
N THR A 216 5.81 -16.60 -8.53
CA THR A 216 6.14 -15.21 -8.13
C THR A 216 6.21 -14.30 -9.34
N PHE A 217 6.82 -14.74 -10.43
CA PHE A 217 6.88 -13.99 -11.67
C PHE A 217 5.49 -13.79 -12.29
N LEU A 218 4.67 -14.84 -12.37
CA LEU A 218 3.30 -14.75 -12.86
C LEU A 218 2.44 -13.81 -12.01
N SER A 219 2.62 -13.86 -10.69
CA SER A 219 2.00 -12.92 -9.77
C SER A 219 2.41 -11.48 -10.04
N SER A 220 3.66 -11.23 -10.42
CA SER A 220 4.12 -9.88 -10.77
C SER A 220 3.42 -9.33 -12.02
N ILE A 221 3.14 -10.19 -12.99
CA ILE A 221 2.38 -9.86 -14.20
C ILE A 221 0.92 -9.59 -13.83
N ALA A 222 0.33 -10.42 -12.96
CA ALA A 222 -1.04 -10.27 -12.49
C ALA A 222 -1.23 -8.94 -11.75
N SER A 223 -0.33 -8.58 -10.82
CA SER A 223 -0.33 -7.27 -10.14
C SER A 223 -0.15 -6.11 -11.11
N LEU A 224 0.75 -6.24 -12.09
CA LEU A 224 0.96 -5.20 -13.09
C LEU A 224 -0.30 -4.98 -13.95
N ALA A 225 -0.98 -6.05 -14.34
CA ALA A 225 -2.17 -6.01 -15.17
C ALA A 225 -3.30 -5.17 -14.53
N VAL A 226 -3.49 -5.26 -13.21
CA VAL A 226 -4.50 -4.45 -12.48
C VAL A 226 -4.33 -2.95 -12.76
N GLY A 227 -3.08 -2.48 -12.87
CA GLY A 227 -2.76 -1.08 -13.15
C GLY A 227 -3.07 -0.60 -14.57
N TYR A 228 -3.30 -1.52 -15.51
CA TYR A 228 -3.61 -1.21 -16.92
C TYR A 228 -5.02 -1.60 -17.34
N VAL A 229 -5.69 -2.46 -16.57
CA VAL A 229 -7.06 -2.86 -16.82
C VAL A 229 -8.00 -1.72 -16.43
N LYS A 230 -8.63 -1.12 -17.44
CA LYS A 230 -9.63 -0.05 -17.29
C LYS A 230 -10.98 -0.63 -16.91
N LEU A 231 -11.09 -1.16 -15.69
CA LEU A 231 -12.35 -1.59 -15.10
C LEU A 231 -12.79 -0.60 -14.02
N ASN A 232 -14.10 -0.47 -13.84
CA ASN A 232 -14.63 0.24 -12.69
C ASN A 232 -14.53 -0.68 -11.48
N TRP A 233 -13.38 -0.66 -10.81
CA TRP A 233 -13.08 -1.50 -9.64
C TRP A 233 -14.05 -1.28 -8.48
N ASP A 234 -14.80 -0.17 -8.45
CA ASP A 234 -15.86 0.03 -7.47
C ASP A 234 -17.07 -0.88 -7.69
N LEU A 235 -17.34 -1.28 -8.93
CA LEU A 235 -18.46 -2.15 -9.31
C LEU A 235 -17.99 -3.58 -9.57
N THR A 236 -16.88 -3.75 -10.26
CA THR A 236 -16.35 -5.07 -10.65
C THR A 236 -15.46 -5.68 -9.57
N GLY A 237 -14.97 -4.87 -8.62
CA GLY A 237 -14.08 -5.35 -7.56
C GLY A 237 -14.73 -6.39 -6.66
N GLU A 238 -16.00 -6.23 -6.28
CA GLU A 238 -16.72 -7.19 -5.44
C GLU A 238 -16.95 -8.53 -6.16
N LEU A 239 -17.29 -8.48 -7.45
CA LEU A 239 -17.43 -9.68 -8.28
C LEU A 239 -16.08 -10.38 -8.46
N ALA A 240 -15.02 -9.63 -8.75
CA ALA A 240 -13.67 -10.16 -8.85
C ALA A 240 -13.24 -10.81 -7.52
N LEU A 241 -13.51 -10.15 -6.40
CA LEU A 241 -13.26 -10.65 -5.05
C LEU A 241 -13.91 -12.02 -4.84
N GLY A 242 -15.20 -12.14 -5.15
CA GLY A 242 -15.94 -13.40 -5.01
C GLY A 242 -15.38 -14.52 -5.90
N ILE A 243 -15.17 -14.24 -7.19
CA ILE A 243 -14.69 -15.24 -8.16
C ILE A 243 -13.28 -15.72 -7.80
N PHE A 244 -12.34 -14.80 -7.62
CA PHE A 244 -10.95 -15.15 -7.36
C PHE A 244 -10.76 -15.75 -5.95
N SER A 245 -11.54 -15.33 -4.94
CA SER A 245 -11.51 -15.99 -3.62
C SER A 245 -12.04 -17.43 -3.69
N ALA A 246 -13.07 -17.68 -4.51
CA ALA A 246 -13.57 -19.04 -4.74
C ALA A 246 -12.54 -19.91 -5.50
N LEU A 247 -11.83 -19.32 -6.46
CA LEU A 247 -10.71 -19.97 -7.16
C LEU A 247 -9.55 -20.29 -6.21
N ASP A 248 -9.19 -19.37 -5.30
CA ASP A 248 -8.19 -19.59 -4.26
C ASP A 248 -8.60 -20.75 -3.35
N ALA A 249 -9.83 -20.71 -2.81
CA ALA A 249 -10.34 -21.79 -1.96
C ALA A 249 -10.34 -23.14 -2.66
N THR A 250 -10.78 -23.18 -3.93
CA THR A 250 -10.78 -24.40 -4.75
C THR A 250 -9.36 -24.92 -4.95
N SER A 251 -8.41 -24.03 -5.28
CA SER A 251 -7.01 -24.39 -5.49
C SER A 251 -6.39 -25.01 -4.24
N LEU A 252 -6.67 -24.45 -3.06
CA LEU A 252 -6.18 -24.97 -1.78
C LEU A 252 -6.81 -26.32 -1.42
N ILE A 253 -8.11 -26.49 -1.65
CA ILE A 253 -8.80 -27.78 -1.47
C ILE A 253 -8.19 -28.86 -2.39
N VAL A 254 -7.93 -28.51 -3.66
CA VAL A 254 -7.28 -29.40 -4.62
C VAL A 254 -5.90 -29.83 -4.13
N MET A 255 -5.07 -28.88 -3.66
CA MET A 255 -3.75 -29.17 -3.10
C MET A 255 -3.79 -30.10 -1.88
N HIS A 256 -4.85 -30.02 -1.07
CA HIS A 256 -5.02 -30.89 0.09
C HIS A 256 -5.33 -32.34 -0.33
N PHE A 257 -6.33 -32.54 -1.20
CA PHE A 257 -6.84 -33.88 -1.52
C PHE A 257 -6.00 -34.63 -2.56
N ILE A 258 -5.38 -33.93 -3.52
CA ILE A 258 -4.67 -34.57 -4.61
C ILE A 258 -3.25 -34.94 -4.17
N GLN A 259 -2.80 -36.14 -4.57
CA GLN A 259 -1.48 -36.69 -4.25
C GLN A 259 -0.44 -36.43 -5.37
N ASN A 260 -0.89 -35.94 -6.52
CA ASN A 260 -0.02 -35.61 -7.64
C ASN A 260 0.62 -34.22 -7.45
N ILE A 261 1.95 -34.20 -7.32
CA ILE A 261 2.72 -32.97 -7.10
C ILE A 261 2.56 -31.92 -8.22
N TRP A 262 2.42 -32.34 -9.49
CA TRP A 262 2.22 -31.42 -10.61
C TRP A 262 0.89 -30.68 -10.53
N VAL A 263 -0.15 -31.38 -10.06
CA VAL A 263 -1.46 -30.75 -9.82
C VAL A 263 -1.36 -29.77 -8.66
N CYS A 264 -0.65 -30.14 -7.58
CA CYS A 264 -0.39 -29.23 -6.46
C CYS A 264 0.39 -27.98 -6.90
N TYR A 265 1.39 -28.13 -7.76
CA TYR A 265 2.13 -27.01 -8.34
C TYR A 265 1.24 -26.11 -9.19
N ALA A 266 0.43 -26.68 -10.10
CA ALA A 266 -0.49 -25.91 -10.92
C ALA A 266 -1.51 -25.14 -10.08
N SER A 267 -2.10 -25.78 -9.06
CA SER A 267 -3.03 -25.13 -8.13
C SER A 267 -2.35 -24.02 -7.33
N TYR A 268 -1.10 -24.21 -6.89
CA TYR A 268 -0.34 -23.16 -6.21
C TYR A 268 -0.06 -21.94 -7.12
N LEU A 269 0.25 -22.17 -8.40
CA LEU A 269 0.43 -21.09 -9.38
C LEU A 269 -0.84 -20.25 -9.52
N VAL A 270 -2.00 -20.91 -9.64
CA VAL A 270 -3.30 -20.25 -9.72
C VAL A 270 -3.57 -19.46 -8.44
N PHE A 271 -3.44 -20.10 -7.28
CA PHE A 271 -3.64 -19.47 -5.97
C PHE A 271 -2.79 -18.21 -5.80
N LYS A 272 -1.47 -18.31 -6.04
CA LYS A 272 -0.55 -17.18 -5.82
C LYS A 272 -0.87 -16.01 -6.75
N ALA A 273 -1.16 -16.29 -8.01
CA ALA A 273 -1.49 -15.27 -8.99
C ALA A 273 -2.84 -14.58 -8.68
N CYS A 274 -3.85 -15.35 -8.27
CA CYS A 274 -5.18 -14.83 -7.91
C CYS A 274 -5.11 -13.98 -6.64
N TYR A 275 -4.44 -14.46 -5.58
CA TYR A 275 -4.19 -13.69 -4.38
C TYR A 275 -3.47 -12.37 -4.68
N MET A 276 -2.39 -12.41 -5.47
CA MET A 276 -1.59 -11.22 -5.80
C MET A 276 -2.35 -10.21 -6.68
N LEU A 277 -3.27 -10.69 -7.52
CA LEU A 277 -4.21 -9.84 -8.24
C LEU A 277 -5.20 -9.17 -7.27
N LEU A 278 -5.86 -9.96 -6.40
CA LEU A 278 -6.86 -9.45 -5.47
C LEU A 278 -6.30 -8.46 -4.46
N ILE A 279 -5.13 -8.75 -3.88
CA ILE A 279 -4.50 -7.83 -2.91
C ILE A 279 -4.13 -6.51 -3.60
N THR A 280 -3.75 -6.53 -4.88
CA THR A 280 -3.50 -5.33 -5.69
C THR A 280 -4.74 -4.49 -5.89
N ILE A 281 -5.89 -5.12 -6.16
CA ILE A 281 -7.18 -4.41 -6.25
C ILE A 281 -7.59 -3.82 -4.90
N ALA A 282 -7.38 -4.58 -3.82
CA ALA A 282 -7.82 -4.24 -2.47
C ALA A 282 -7.02 -3.13 -1.78
N THR A 283 -5.81 -2.84 -2.27
CA THR A 283 -4.88 -1.85 -1.69
C THR A 283 -4.99 -0.52 -2.42
#